data_AF-A0A5E3X2X6-F1
#
_entry.id   AF-A0A5E3X2X6-F1
#
_cell.length_a   1.000
_cell.length_b   1.000
_cell.length_c   1.000
_cell.angle_alpha   90.00
_cell.angle_beta   90.00
_cell.angle_gamma   90.00
#
_symmetry.space_group_name_H-M   'P 1'
#
loop_
_entity.id
_entity.type
_entity.pdbx_description
1 polymer ?
#
loop_
_entity_poly.entity_id
_entity_poly.type
_entity_poly.pdbx_seq_one_letter_code
_entity_poly.pdbx_strand_id
1 'polypeptide(L)'
;MPPVVAPERRASLYARVNSNLQPQAARHWRQHCGSPEATSSGSARQTSIPAPKSKGRGGRKIGRAALKLRREEEQLKRSGALARYELYLVRRDCAVDPLLSPSASTTERRLWDELHDIHLLLRETHVPTGSHSINHAYFETIDFRLTDAETAALAVAQTQGITPRTRDKLLHIHRRTLAILYTEQELLTMDAPQSRSIGRDDAFLPCGRRIKHREFNSVFGWWSSEQLLDKYGMTYSDDNGAESAMSSSDEEDSEAASGSGRVSDALIRDLFASDVEDDSDMDN
;
A
#
# COMPACT_ATOMS: atom_id res chain seq x y z
N MET A 1 15.89 13.37 -16.16
CA MET A 1 14.42 13.28 -16.20
C MET A 1 14.03 11.82 -16.09
N PRO A 2 13.37 11.38 -15.00
CA PRO A 2 12.80 10.04 -14.96
C PRO A 2 11.70 9.95 -16.04
N PRO A 3 11.57 8.80 -16.72
CA PRO A 3 10.56 8.64 -17.77
C PRO A 3 9.14 8.77 -17.19
N VAL A 4 8.25 9.38 -17.96
CA VAL A 4 6.81 9.46 -17.71
C VAL A 4 6.20 8.05 -17.91
N VAL A 5 6.45 7.14 -16.97
CA VAL A 5 6.02 5.72 -17.03
C VAL A 5 4.56 5.54 -16.56
N ALA A 6 4.04 6.51 -15.80
CA ALA A 6 2.73 6.44 -15.16
C ALA A 6 1.53 6.17 -16.10
N PRO A 7 1.37 6.86 -17.25
CA PRO A 7 0.18 6.66 -18.10
C PRO A 7 0.19 5.30 -18.83
N GLU A 8 1.37 4.79 -19.19
CA GLU A 8 1.49 3.53 -19.95
C GLU A 8 1.01 2.32 -19.15
N ARG A 9 1.24 2.32 -17.84
CA ARG A 9 0.83 1.20 -16.97
C ARG A 9 -0.68 1.14 -16.78
N ARG A 10 -1.35 2.28 -16.54
CA ARG A 10 -2.81 2.32 -16.39
C ARG A 10 -3.51 1.95 -17.70
N ALA A 11 -3.01 2.44 -18.83
CA ALA A 11 -3.49 2.02 -20.15
C ALA A 11 -3.30 0.50 -20.38
N SER A 12 -2.15 -0.05 -19.96
CA SER A 12 -1.91 -1.50 -20.01
C SER A 12 -2.90 -2.30 -19.14
N LEU A 13 -3.22 -1.81 -17.95
CA LEU A 13 -4.21 -2.47 -17.08
C LEU A 13 -5.61 -2.44 -17.72
N TYR A 14 -6.02 -1.31 -18.29
CA TYR A 14 -7.32 -1.19 -18.98
C TYR A 14 -7.45 -2.22 -20.11
N ALA A 15 -6.40 -2.37 -20.93
CA ALA A 15 -6.38 -3.35 -22.02
C ALA A 15 -6.42 -4.82 -21.55
N ARG A 16 -6.04 -5.07 -20.29
CA ARG A 16 -5.97 -6.41 -19.68
C ARG A 16 -7.16 -6.73 -18.78
N VAL A 17 -8.17 -5.86 -18.70
CA VAL A 17 -9.36 -6.10 -17.88
C VAL A 17 -10.00 -7.43 -18.28
N ASN A 18 -10.13 -8.33 -17.31
CA ASN A 18 -10.69 -9.65 -17.55
C ASN A 18 -12.22 -9.57 -17.48
N SER A 19 -12.87 -9.71 -18.63
CA SER A 19 -14.33 -9.65 -18.73
C SER A 19 -15.07 -10.77 -18.02
N ASN A 20 -14.39 -11.91 -17.83
CA ASN A 20 -15.00 -13.12 -17.31
C ASN A 20 -14.84 -13.22 -15.80
N LEU A 21 -14.03 -12.35 -15.21
CA LEU A 21 -13.80 -12.36 -13.77
C LEU A 21 -14.80 -11.47 -13.05
N GLN A 22 -15.14 -11.91 -11.83
CA GLN A 22 -15.65 -10.99 -10.83
C GLN A 22 -14.45 -10.30 -10.15
N PRO A 23 -14.28 -8.98 -10.30
CA PRO A 23 -13.31 -8.14 -9.57
C PRO A 23 -13.21 -8.45 -8.08
N GLN A 24 -14.36 -8.78 -7.50
CA GLN A 24 -14.54 -9.02 -6.08
C GLN A 24 -14.28 -10.49 -5.67
N ALA A 25 -13.82 -11.34 -6.59
CA ALA A 25 -13.52 -12.74 -6.31
C ALA A 25 -12.52 -12.86 -5.14
N ALA A 26 -11.48 -12.03 -5.12
CA ALA A 26 -10.48 -12.06 -4.04
C ALA A 26 -11.10 -11.72 -2.68
N ARG A 27 -12.05 -10.79 -2.63
CA ARG A 27 -12.75 -10.40 -1.41
C ARG A 27 -13.72 -11.48 -0.93
N HIS A 28 -14.46 -12.07 -1.86
CA HIS A 28 -15.31 -13.24 -1.57
C HIS A 28 -14.46 -14.38 -0.98
N TRP A 29 -13.31 -14.69 -1.57
CA TRP A 29 -12.40 -15.70 -1.04
C TRP A 29 -11.88 -15.35 0.36
N ARG A 30 -11.58 -14.08 0.63
CA ARG A 30 -11.22 -13.64 1.99
C ARG A 30 -12.35 -13.92 2.98
N GLN A 31 -13.59 -13.57 2.65
CA GLN A 31 -14.74 -13.76 3.54
C GLN A 31 -15.07 -15.25 3.76
N HIS A 32 -14.95 -16.08 2.73
CA HIS A 32 -15.33 -17.49 2.79
C HIS A 32 -14.21 -18.47 3.17
N CYS A 33 -12.95 -18.11 2.95
CA CYS A 33 -11.79 -18.92 3.36
C CYS A 33 -11.09 -18.39 4.62
N GLY A 34 -11.40 -17.17 5.05
CA GLY A 34 -10.70 -16.45 6.13
C GLY A 34 -11.36 -16.47 7.50
N SER A 35 -12.19 -17.46 7.85
CA SER A 35 -12.62 -17.67 9.23
C SER A 35 -12.33 -19.11 9.67
N PRO A 36 -11.40 -19.26 10.62
CA PRO A 36 -11.84 -19.26 12.01
C PRO A 36 -11.17 -18.13 12.79
N GLU A 37 -11.97 -17.50 13.63
CA GLU A 37 -11.63 -16.56 14.69
C GLU A 37 -10.17 -16.61 15.20
N ALA A 38 -9.56 -15.43 15.30
CA ALA A 38 -8.68 -15.04 16.39
C ALA A 38 -7.57 -16.04 16.79
N THR A 39 -6.41 -15.93 16.13
CA THR A 39 -5.12 -16.21 16.80
C THR A 39 -4.23 -14.97 16.85
N SER A 40 -4.84 -13.82 17.17
CA SER A 40 -4.11 -12.63 17.64
C SER A 40 -4.34 -12.47 19.15
N SER A 41 -3.91 -13.44 19.95
CA SER A 41 -3.75 -13.25 21.39
C SER A 41 -2.38 -12.64 21.65
N GLY A 42 -2.38 -11.34 21.96
CA GLY A 42 -1.52 -10.72 22.96
C GLY A 42 0.00 -10.79 22.74
N SER A 43 0.53 -9.87 21.94
CA SER A 43 1.92 -9.41 22.12
C SER A 43 1.99 -8.45 23.31
N ALA A 44 1.97 -9.00 24.53
CA ALA A 44 2.40 -8.30 25.73
C ALA A 44 3.85 -8.72 26.04
N ARG A 45 4.81 -7.85 25.71
CA ARG A 45 6.19 -7.97 26.18
C ARG A 45 6.20 -7.79 27.70
N GLN A 46 6.47 -8.85 28.45
CA GLN A 46 7.05 -8.74 29.79
C GLN A 46 8.44 -9.38 29.78
N THR A 47 9.40 -8.56 30.15
CA THR A 47 10.82 -8.84 30.35
C THR A 47 11.02 -9.75 31.56
N SER A 48 11.65 -10.91 31.38
CA SER A 48 12.50 -11.53 32.40
C SER A 48 13.52 -12.48 31.77
N ILE A 49 14.69 -12.54 32.40
CA ILE A 49 16.02 -13.00 31.96
C ILE A 49 16.10 -14.56 31.84
N PRO A 50 16.99 -15.14 31.01
CA PRO A 50 16.84 -16.50 30.49
C PRO A 50 17.54 -17.57 31.36
N ALA A 51 16.99 -18.79 31.34
CA ALA A 51 17.68 -20.00 31.82
C ALA A 51 18.33 -20.76 30.63
N PRO A 52 19.58 -21.25 30.74
CA PRO A 52 20.21 -22.01 29.67
C PRO A 52 19.93 -23.51 29.82
N LYS A 53 19.55 -24.16 28.71
CA LYS A 53 19.67 -25.60 28.34
C LYS A 53 18.62 -25.88 27.25
N SER A 54 18.84 -26.60 26.16
CA SER A 54 19.89 -27.53 25.74
C SER A 54 19.90 -27.62 24.20
N LYS A 55 21.05 -27.95 23.60
CA LYS A 55 21.22 -28.21 22.17
C LYS A 55 20.57 -29.55 21.79
N GLY A 56 19.26 -29.58 21.59
CA GLY A 56 18.56 -30.65 20.91
C GLY A 56 17.96 -30.12 19.61
N ARG A 57 18.11 -30.85 18.51
CA ARG A 57 17.39 -30.60 17.24
C ARG A 57 15.87 -30.73 17.48
N GLY A 58 15.29 -29.72 18.11
CA GLY A 58 13.88 -29.59 18.40
C GLY A 58 13.19 -28.98 17.19
N GLY A 59 12.82 -29.82 16.23
CA GLY A 59 11.78 -29.42 15.27
C GLY A 59 10.55 -29.03 16.06
N ARG A 60 10.17 -27.74 16.03
CA ARG A 60 8.93 -27.25 16.66
C ARG A 60 7.79 -28.16 16.18
N LYS A 61 7.01 -28.72 17.12
CA LYS A 61 5.78 -29.44 16.79
C LYS A 61 4.82 -28.47 16.11
N ILE A 62 4.80 -28.46 14.78
CA ILE A 62 3.76 -27.80 14.02
C ILE A 62 2.46 -28.55 14.37
N GLY A 63 1.48 -27.84 14.93
CA GLY A 63 0.21 -28.45 15.32
C GLY A 63 -0.45 -29.16 14.12
N ARG A 64 -1.17 -30.26 14.37
CA ARG A 64 -1.83 -31.06 13.32
C ARG A 64 -2.70 -30.19 12.38
N ALA A 65 -3.33 -29.14 12.90
CA ALA A 65 -4.11 -28.18 12.13
C ALA A 65 -3.26 -27.39 11.11
N ALA A 66 -2.11 -26.85 11.55
CA ALA A 66 -1.20 -26.12 10.67
C ALA A 66 -0.57 -27.04 9.60
N LEU A 67 -0.27 -28.30 9.94
CA LEU A 67 0.20 -29.29 8.97
C LEU A 67 -0.87 -29.61 7.93
N LYS A 68 -2.15 -29.75 8.35
CA LYS A 68 -3.28 -29.98 7.45
C LYS A 68 -3.46 -28.80 6.49
N LEU A 69 -3.43 -27.57 7.01
CA LEU A 69 -3.56 -26.36 6.21
C LEU A 69 -2.43 -26.22 5.17
N ARG A 70 -1.19 -26.54 5.56
CA ARG A 70 -0.04 -26.56 4.64
C ARG A 70 -0.19 -27.62 3.55
N ARG A 71 -0.64 -28.83 3.88
CA ARG A 71 -0.87 -29.89 2.88
C ARG A 71 -1.99 -29.52 1.91
N GLU A 72 -3.05 -28.92 2.41
CA GLU A 72 -4.14 -28.41 1.60
C GLU A 72 -3.66 -27.31 0.65
N GLU A 73 -2.85 -26.37 1.14
CA GLU A 73 -2.26 -25.33 0.30
C GLU A 73 -1.33 -25.91 -0.78
N GLU A 74 -0.46 -26.86 -0.43
CA GLU A 74 0.39 -27.55 -1.40
C GLU A 74 -0.44 -28.32 -2.43
N GLN A 75 -1.55 -28.94 -2.02
CA GLN A 75 -2.48 -29.61 -2.93
C GLN A 75 -3.15 -28.62 -3.88
N LEU A 76 -3.64 -27.49 -3.37
CA LEU A 76 -4.27 -26.45 -4.18
C LEU A 76 -3.28 -25.80 -5.17
N LYS A 77 -2.01 -25.64 -4.76
CA LYS A 77 -0.94 -25.20 -5.67
C LYS A 77 -0.66 -26.23 -6.75
N ARG A 78 -0.58 -27.52 -6.40
CA ARG A 78 -0.38 -28.61 -7.38
C ARG A 78 -1.55 -28.74 -8.36
N SER A 79 -2.77 -28.48 -7.91
CA SER A 79 -3.97 -28.54 -8.76
C SER A 79 -4.18 -27.27 -9.60
N GLY A 80 -3.31 -26.26 -9.48
CA GLY A 80 -3.47 -24.95 -10.14
C GLY A 80 -4.63 -24.11 -9.59
N ALA A 81 -5.22 -24.51 -8.47
CA ALA A 81 -6.32 -23.77 -7.83
C ALA A 81 -5.83 -22.51 -7.10
N LEU A 82 -4.53 -22.45 -6.79
CA LEU A 82 -3.82 -21.26 -6.33
C LEU A 82 -2.68 -20.98 -7.32
N ALA A 83 -2.56 -19.73 -7.74
CA ALA A 83 -1.47 -19.26 -8.60
C ALA A 83 -0.56 -18.27 -7.85
N ARG A 84 0.64 -18.05 -8.39
CA ARG A 84 1.46 -16.90 -8.01
C ARG A 84 0.75 -15.63 -8.51
N TYR A 85 0.70 -14.61 -7.66
CA TYR A 85 0.22 -13.29 -8.00
C TYR A 85 1.28 -12.27 -7.61
N GLU A 86 1.22 -11.12 -8.24
CA GLU A 86 2.05 -9.97 -7.90
C GLU A 86 1.12 -8.75 -7.85
N LEU A 87 1.05 -8.12 -6.68
CA LEU A 87 0.42 -6.81 -6.50
C LEU A 87 1.54 -5.79 -6.49
N TYR A 88 1.47 -4.79 -7.36
CA TYR A 88 2.61 -3.92 -7.59
C TYR A 88 2.90 -3.03 -6.38
N LEU A 89 1.85 -2.48 -5.76
CA LEU A 89 1.99 -1.53 -4.65
C LEU A 89 2.07 -2.17 -3.26
N VAL A 90 1.79 -3.46 -3.14
CA VAL A 90 1.60 -4.13 -1.84
C VAL A 90 2.73 -5.12 -1.58
N ARG A 91 3.45 -4.95 -0.45
CA ARG A 91 4.39 -5.99 0.00
C ARG A 91 3.62 -7.14 0.64
N ARG A 92 3.64 -8.31 0.00
CA ARG A 92 3.05 -9.56 0.52
C ARG A 92 3.60 -9.94 1.90
N ASP A 93 4.92 -9.82 2.06
CA ASP A 93 5.64 -10.33 3.24
C ASP A 93 5.79 -9.30 4.38
N CYS A 94 5.14 -8.14 4.30
CA CYS A 94 5.46 -7.03 5.19
C CYS A 94 4.69 -6.94 6.50
N ALA A 95 5.39 -6.31 7.45
CA ALA A 95 4.90 -5.78 8.71
C ALA A 95 3.72 -4.80 8.52
N VAL A 96 2.93 -4.65 9.58
CA VAL A 96 1.82 -3.70 9.67
C VAL A 96 2.35 -2.28 9.44
N ASP A 97 1.65 -1.49 8.64
CA ASP A 97 1.96 -0.07 8.44
C ASP A 97 1.89 0.66 9.80
N PRO A 98 3.00 1.20 10.32
CA PRO A 98 3.02 1.80 11.64
C PRO A 98 2.40 3.20 11.68
N LEU A 99 2.14 3.81 10.52
CA LEU A 99 1.42 5.08 10.42
C LEU A 99 -0.09 4.89 10.34
N LEU A 100 -0.56 3.64 10.24
CA LEU A 100 -1.97 3.32 10.17
C LEU A 100 -2.62 3.42 11.55
N SER A 101 -3.45 4.44 11.73
CA SER A 101 -4.28 4.55 12.92
C SER A 101 -5.52 3.64 12.82
N PRO A 102 -6.15 3.26 13.95
CA PRO A 102 -7.41 2.51 13.94
C PRO A 102 -8.55 3.24 13.19
N SER A 103 -8.57 4.57 13.26
CA SER A 103 -9.54 5.40 12.52
C SER A 103 -9.28 5.34 11.02
N ALA A 104 -8.02 5.50 10.58
CA ALA A 104 -7.64 5.38 9.18
C ALA A 104 -7.95 3.98 8.62
N SER A 105 -7.66 2.92 9.37
CA SER A 105 -8.01 1.55 9.00
C SER A 105 -9.53 1.36 8.82
N THR A 106 -10.34 2.05 9.62
CA THR A 106 -11.81 2.01 9.47
C THR A 106 -12.28 2.76 8.23
N THR A 107 -11.69 3.92 7.94
CA THR A 107 -11.97 4.66 6.69
C THR A 107 -11.58 3.85 5.46
N GLU A 108 -10.45 3.16 5.48
CA GLU A 108 -10.01 2.31 4.38
C GLU A 108 -10.94 1.12 4.15
N ARG A 109 -11.41 0.47 5.24
CA ARG A 109 -12.43 -0.57 5.12
C ARG A 109 -13.72 -0.02 4.51
N ARG A 110 -14.18 1.16 4.93
CA ARG A 110 -15.37 1.80 4.34
C ARG A 110 -15.20 2.11 2.86
N LEU A 111 -14.05 2.66 2.46
CA LEU A 111 -13.74 2.88 1.04
C LEU A 111 -13.77 1.55 0.27
N TRP A 112 -13.20 0.50 0.88
CA TRP A 112 -13.22 -0.82 0.29
C TRP A 112 -14.66 -1.30 0.10
N ASP A 113 -15.50 -1.27 1.14
CA ASP A 113 -16.91 -1.67 1.08
C ASP A 113 -17.69 -0.83 0.05
N GLU A 114 -17.47 0.48 -0.01
CA GLU A 114 -18.10 1.36 -1.00
C GLU A 114 -17.73 0.97 -2.44
N LEU A 115 -16.45 0.64 -2.70
CA LEU A 115 -16.00 0.16 -4.00
C LEU A 115 -16.69 -1.16 -4.39
N HIS A 116 -16.99 -2.01 -3.41
CA HIS A 116 -17.75 -3.24 -3.63
C HIS A 116 -19.19 -2.94 -4.03
N ASP A 117 -19.85 -2.06 -3.28
CA ASP A 117 -21.25 -1.68 -3.54
C ASP A 117 -21.41 -1.02 -4.92
N ILE A 118 -20.48 -0.15 -5.31
CA ILE A 118 -20.45 0.46 -6.64
C ILE A 118 -20.35 -0.62 -7.73
N HIS A 119 -19.50 -1.62 -7.55
CA HIS A 119 -19.35 -2.67 -8.54
C HIS A 119 -20.62 -3.53 -8.66
N LEU A 120 -21.26 -3.85 -7.54
CA LEU A 120 -22.55 -4.55 -7.53
C LEU A 120 -23.64 -3.71 -8.22
N LEU A 121 -23.73 -2.43 -7.91
CA LEU A 121 -24.69 -1.51 -8.53
C LEU A 121 -24.51 -1.44 -10.05
N LEU A 122 -23.26 -1.35 -10.53
CA LEU A 122 -22.97 -1.36 -11.97
C LEU A 122 -23.42 -2.67 -12.62
N ARG A 123 -23.30 -3.81 -11.93
CA ARG A 123 -23.79 -5.10 -12.44
C ARG A 123 -25.30 -5.19 -12.49
N GLU A 124 -26.00 -4.58 -11.54
CA GLU A 124 -27.47 -4.57 -11.50
C GLU A 124 -28.07 -3.62 -12.53
N THR A 125 -27.40 -2.48 -12.77
CA THR A 125 -27.91 -1.41 -13.64
C THR A 125 -27.51 -1.56 -15.10
N HIS A 126 -26.39 -2.21 -15.42
CA HIS A 126 -26.02 -2.47 -16.80
C HIS A 126 -26.89 -3.58 -17.42
N VAL A 127 -27.72 -3.16 -18.37
CA VAL A 127 -28.44 -4.02 -19.34
C VAL A 127 -27.43 -4.95 -20.04
N PRO A 128 -27.76 -6.22 -20.34
CA PRO A 128 -26.80 -7.25 -20.72
C PRO A 128 -26.29 -7.10 -22.17
N THR A 129 -25.59 -6.02 -22.47
CA THR A 129 -24.77 -5.89 -23.68
C THR A 129 -23.39 -6.54 -23.53
N GLY A 130 -23.11 -7.19 -22.39
CA GLY A 130 -21.98 -8.10 -22.19
C GLY A 130 -21.14 -7.76 -20.96
N SER A 131 -20.58 -8.79 -20.31
CA SER A 131 -19.74 -8.66 -19.10
C SER A 131 -18.50 -7.78 -19.30
N HIS A 132 -18.01 -7.65 -20.55
CA HIS A 132 -16.96 -6.71 -20.93
C HIS A 132 -17.32 -5.27 -20.54
N SER A 133 -18.58 -4.84 -20.73
CA SER A 133 -18.98 -3.45 -20.46
C SER A 133 -18.88 -3.07 -18.99
N ILE A 134 -19.11 -4.02 -18.06
CA ILE A 134 -19.23 -3.69 -16.63
C ILE A 134 -17.87 -3.50 -15.98
N ASN A 135 -16.93 -4.41 -16.23
CA ASN A 135 -15.59 -4.29 -15.63
C ASN A 135 -14.83 -3.09 -16.20
N HIS A 136 -15.06 -2.72 -17.47
CA HIS A 136 -14.55 -1.47 -18.03
C HIS A 136 -15.20 -0.22 -17.42
N ALA A 137 -16.53 -0.18 -17.28
CA ALA A 137 -17.22 0.93 -16.61
C ALA A 137 -16.77 1.10 -15.15
N TYR A 138 -16.55 -0.01 -14.45
CA TYR A 138 -16.01 0.01 -13.10
C TYR A 138 -14.55 0.48 -13.07
N PHE A 139 -13.71 0.04 -14.01
CA PHE A 139 -12.35 0.54 -14.16
C PHE A 139 -12.35 2.06 -14.32
N GLU A 140 -13.18 2.60 -15.21
CA GLU A 140 -13.33 4.05 -15.45
C GLU A 140 -13.80 4.80 -14.20
N THR A 141 -14.71 4.19 -13.42
CA THR A 141 -15.16 4.76 -12.13
C THR A 141 -14.00 4.85 -11.14
N ILE A 142 -13.16 3.81 -11.06
CA ILE A 142 -11.96 3.83 -10.20
C ILE A 142 -10.96 4.88 -10.74
N ASP A 143 -10.81 4.98 -12.05
CA ASP A 143 -9.89 5.90 -12.71
C ASP A 143 -10.21 7.38 -12.41
N PHE A 144 -11.50 7.70 -12.43
CA PHE A 144 -12.03 9.00 -11.99
C PHE A 144 -11.71 9.25 -10.52
N ARG A 145 -12.00 8.29 -9.63
CA ARG A 145 -11.71 8.41 -8.19
C ARG A 145 -10.23 8.54 -7.87
N LEU A 146 -9.35 7.89 -8.64
CA LEU A 146 -7.90 8.07 -8.52
C LEU A 146 -7.51 9.53 -8.78
N THR A 147 -8.06 10.12 -9.83
CA THR A 147 -7.81 11.52 -10.21
C THR A 147 -8.31 12.49 -9.13
N ASP A 148 -9.51 12.25 -8.59
CA ASP A 148 -10.06 13.05 -7.49
C ASP A 148 -9.22 12.95 -6.21
N ALA A 149 -8.81 11.73 -5.84
CA ALA A 149 -8.00 11.50 -4.65
C ALA A 149 -6.61 12.14 -4.77
N GLU A 150 -6.01 12.13 -5.96
CA GLU A 150 -4.75 12.79 -6.24
C GLU A 150 -4.89 14.33 -6.20
N THR A 151 -5.97 14.86 -6.76
CA THR A 151 -6.29 16.30 -6.69
C THR A 151 -6.48 16.76 -5.24
N ALA A 152 -7.13 15.95 -4.40
CA ALA A 152 -7.26 16.23 -2.97
C ALA A 152 -5.90 16.20 -2.25
N ALA A 153 -5.00 15.29 -2.63
CA ALA A 153 -3.63 15.27 -2.11
C ALA A 153 -2.85 16.55 -2.49
N LEU A 154 -3.04 17.03 -3.72
CA LEU A 154 -2.43 18.28 -4.19
C LEU A 154 -2.91 19.48 -3.37
N ALA A 155 -4.21 19.56 -3.06
CA ALA A 155 -4.76 20.61 -2.21
C ALA A 155 -4.13 20.60 -0.79
N VAL A 156 -3.88 19.42 -0.22
CA VAL A 156 -3.14 19.28 1.05
C VAL A 156 -1.70 19.77 0.91
N ALA A 157 -1.01 19.44 -0.19
CA ALA A 157 0.35 19.88 -0.45
C ALA A 157 0.46 21.42 -0.55
N GLN A 158 -0.53 22.06 -1.18
CA GLN A 158 -0.61 23.53 -1.33
C GLN A 158 -0.99 24.26 -0.05
N THR A 159 -1.56 23.56 0.94
CA THR A 159 -2.07 24.21 2.16
C THR A 159 -0.91 24.86 2.93
N GLN A 160 -1.01 26.17 3.12
CA GLN A 160 -0.09 26.97 3.93
C GLN A 160 -0.46 26.88 5.42
N GLY A 161 0.51 27.08 6.31
CA GLY A 161 0.27 27.10 7.76
C GLY A 161 0.17 25.72 8.44
N ILE A 162 0.18 24.62 7.69
CA ILE A 162 0.34 23.28 8.27
C ILE A 162 1.82 22.93 8.44
N THR A 163 2.15 22.29 9.56
CA THR A 163 3.51 21.81 9.79
C THR A 163 3.85 20.71 8.79
N PRO A 164 5.13 20.58 8.36
CA PRO A 164 5.56 19.53 7.43
C PRO A 164 5.15 18.12 7.89
N ARG A 165 5.25 17.86 9.20
CA ARG A 165 4.86 16.59 9.81
C ARG A 165 3.37 16.28 9.67
N THR A 166 2.51 17.27 9.88
CA THR A 166 1.06 17.09 9.71
C THR A 166 0.73 16.89 8.24
N ARG A 167 1.39 17.64 7.35
CA ARG A 167 1.24 17.49 5.90
C ARG A 167 1.59 16.06 5.45
N ASP A 168 2.73 15.52 5.88
CA ASP A 168 3.16 14.16 5.52
C ASP A 168 2.19 13.09 6.02
N LYS A 169 1.60 13.27 7.21
CA LYS A 169 0.57 12.35 7.72
C LYS A 169 -0.71 12.39 6.86
N LEU A 170 -1.14 13.59 6.46
CA LEU A 170 -2.31 13.75 5.59
C LEU A 170 -2.03 13.15 4.20
N LEU A 171 -0.87 13.44 3.61
CA LEU A 171 -0.44 12.85 2.35
C LEU A 171 -0.34 11.33 2.44
N HIS A 172 0.12 10.77 3.57
CA HIS A 172 0.11 9.32 3.78
C HIS A 172 -1.27 8.71 3.64
N ILE A 173 -2.31 9.35 4.20
CA ILE A 173 -3.70 8.90 4.05
C ILE A 173 -4.09 8.91 2.58
N HIS A 174 -3.76 9.96 1.83
CA HIS A 174 -4.04 10.03 0.39
C HIS A 174 -3.29 8.96 -0.42
N ARG A 175 -2.01 8.70 -0.11
CA ARG A 175 -1.25 7.60 -0.73
C ARG A 175 -1.92 6.25 -0.49
N ARG A 176 -2.44 6.01 0.72
CA ARG A 176 -3.19 4.79 1.04
C ARG A 176 -4.50 4.69 0.26
N THR A 177 -5.27 5.77 0.14
CA THR A 177 -6.47 5.82 -0.70
C THR A 177 -6.15 5.50 -2.15
N LEU A 178 -5.15 6.16 -2.74
CA LEU A 178 -4.70 5.92 -4.11
C LEU A 178 -4.25 4.48 -4.33
N ALA A 179 -3.48 3.93 -3.38
CA ALA A 179 -3.00 2.57 -3.48
C ALA A 179 -4.12 1.52 -3.37
N ILE A 180 -5.15 1.76 -2.55
CA ILE A 180 -6.35 0.89 -2.49
C ILE A 180 -7.09 0.89 -3.82
N LEU A 181 -7.34 2.08 -4.38
CA LEU A 181 -8.00 2.23 -5.68
C LEU A 181 -7.20 1.56 -6.79
N TYR A 182 -5.88 1.73 -6.82
CA TYR A 182 -5.01 1.08 -7.81
C TYR A 182 -4.98 -0.45 -7.65
N THR A 183 -4.89 -0.94 -6.42
CA THR A 183 -4.96 -2.38 -6.13
C THR A 183 -6.27 -2.96 -6.66
N GLU A 184 -7.38 -2.23 -6.53
CA GLU A 184 -8.67 -2.64 -7.08
C GLU A 184 -8.61 -2.76 -8.62
N GLN A 185 -7.96 -1.83 -9.33
CA GLN A 185 -7.72 -1.93 -10.77
C GLN A 185 -6.87 -3.17 -11.13
N GLU A 186 -5.82 -3.46 -10.36
CA GLU A 186 -5.00 -4.65 -10.59
C GLU A 186 -5.82 -5.94 -10.48
N LEU A 187 -6.72 -6.02 -9.48
CA LEU A 187 -7.61 -7.16 -9.28
C LEU A 187 -8.54 -7.41 -10.48
N LEU A 188 -8.90 -6.37 -11.25
CA LEU A 188 -9.69 -6.50 -12.49
C LEU A 188 -8.96 -7.27 -13.59
N THR A 189 -7.64 -7.35 -13.53
CA THR A 189 -6.80 -7.99 -14.55
C THR A 189 -6.40 -9.42 -14.22
N MET A 190 -6.70 -9.87 -13.00
CA MET A 190 -6.26 -11.17 -12.50
C MET A 190 -7.18 -12.30 -12.93
N ASP A 191 -6.66 -13.52 -12.88
CA ASP A 191 -7.47 -14.73 -13.05
C ASP A 191 -8.04 -15.24 -11.71
N ALA A 192 -8.96 -16.20 -11.78
CA ALA A 192 -9.64 -16.71 -10.58
C ALA A 192 -8.67 -17.39 -9.59
N PRO A 193 -7.69 -18.20 -10.04
CA PRO A 193 -6.63 -18.73 -9.17
C PRO A 193 -5.82 -17.65 -8.45
N GLN A 194 -5.45 -16.55 -9.14
CA GLN A 194 -4.72 -15.42 -8.55
C GLN A 194 -5.57 -14.70 -7.51
N SER A 195 -6.82 -14.36 -7.84
CA SER A 195 -7.74 -13.74 -6.88
C SER A 195 -7.93 -14.60 -5.64
N ARG A 196 -8.03 -15.92 -5.80
CA ARG A 196 -8.13 -16.85 -4.67
C ARG A 196 -6.87 -16.84 -3.80
N SER A 197 -5.69 -16.82 -4.41
CA SER A 197 -4.42 -16.70 -3.68
C SER A 197 -4.35 -15.41 -2.87
N ILE A 198 -4.75 -14.27 -3.44
CA ILE A 198 -4.79 -12.98 -2.74
C ILE A 198 -5.74 -13.02 -1.55
N GLY A 199 -6.95 -13.54 -1.77
CA GLY A 199 -7.96 -13.67 -0.72
C GLY A 199 -7.49 -14.54 0.45
N ARG A 200 -6.75 -15.61 0.17
CA ARG A 200 -6.19 -16.53 1.17
C ARG A 200 -5.02 -15.91 1.95
N ASP A 201 -4.16 -15.14 1.29
CA ASP A 201 -2.98 -14.53 1.90
C ASP A 201 -3.28 -13.22 2.67
N ASP A 202 -4.50 -12.72 2.59
CA ASP A 202 -4.92 -11.41 3.12
C ASP A 202 -4.00 -10.28 2.64
N ALA A 203 -3.68 -10.30 1.34
CA ALA A 203 -2.74 -9.39 0.69
C ALA A 203 -3.41 -8.08 0.27
N PHE A 204 -4.25 -7.50 1.13
CA PHE A 204 -4.95 -6.24 0.86
C PHE A 204 -4.43 -5.10 1.75
N LEU A 205 -4.34 -3.89 1.20
CA LEU A 205 -3.95 -2.70 1.97
C LEU A 205 -4.85 -2.40 3.18
N PRO A 206 -6.19 -2.53 3.11
CA PRO A 206 -7.08 -2.34 4.27
C PRO A 206 -6.80 -3.30 5.44
N CYS A 207 -6.07 -4.38 5.19
CA CYS A 207 -5.63 -5.34 6.21
C CYS A 207 -4.32 -4.90 6.92
N GLY A 208 -3.91 -3.65 6.72
CA GLY A 208 -2.76 -3.05 7.37
C GLY A 208 -1.44 -3.26 6.65
N ARG A 209 -1.47 -3.71 5.40
CA ARG A 209 -0.25 -3.90 4.60
C ARG A 209 0.40 -2.55 4.25
N ARG A 210 1.72 -2.56 4.13
CA ARG A 210 2.54 -1.39 3.79
C ARG A 210 2.59 -1.19 2.27
N ILE A 211 2.56 0.07 1.84
CA ILE A 211 2.78 0.48 0.45
C ILE A 211 4.28 0.44 0.15
N LYS A 212 4.64 -0.09 -1.01
CA LYS A 212 6.00 0.04 -1.53
C LYS A 212 6.27 1.44 -2.07
N HIS A 213 7.24 2.14 -1.52
CA HIS A 213 7.50 3.55 -1.88
C HIS A 213 7.95 3.67 -3.33
N ARG A 214 8.95 2.90 -3.76
CA ARG A 214 9.47 2.94 -5.12
C ARG A 214 8.39 2.68 -6.17
N GLU A 215 7.57 1.66 -5.97
CA GLU A 215 6.48 1.31 -6.88
C GLU A 215 5.36 2.34 -6.86
N PHE A 216 5.04 2.91 -5.69
CA PHE A 216 4.09 4.02 -5.62
C PHE A 216 4.60 5.21 -6.43
N ASN A 217 5.85 5.61 -6.24
CA ASN A 217 6.46 6.72 -6.97
C ASN A 217 6.53 6.40 -8.48
N SER A 218 6.77 5.15 -8.87
CA SER A 218 6.73 4.72 -10.27
C SER A 218 5.34 4.83 -10.90
N VAL A 219 4.26 4.59 -10.13
CA VAL A 219 2.87 4.66 -10.63
C VAL A 219 2.36 6.09 -10.63
N PHE A 220 2.57 6.83 -9.55
CA PHE A 220 1.96 8.15 -9.36
C PHE A 220 2.92 9.31 -9.64
N GLY A 221 4.23 9.08 -9.70
CA GLY A 221 5.23 10.11 -9.96
C GLY A 221 5.53 11.02 -8.77
N TRP A 222 5.06 10.67 -7.57
CA TRP A 222 5.37 11.40 -6.36
C TRP A 222 5.30 10.51 -5.12
N TRP A 223 5.99 10.93 -4.06
CA TRP A 223 5.86 10.42 -2.71
C TRP A 223 5.83 11.54 -1.68
N SER A 224 6.64 12.57 -1.87
CA SER A 224 6.68 13.76 -1.00
C SER A 224 5.76 14.88 -1.51
N SER A 225 5.47 15.84 -0.63
CA SER A 225 4.73 17.05 -0.99
C SER A 225 5.42 17.84 -2.11
N GLU A 226 6.75 17.93 -2.08
CA GLU A 226 7.54 18.66 -3.07
C GLU A 226 7.46 17.99 -4.43
N GLN A 227 7.61 16.66 -4.48
CA GLN A 227 7.46 15.88 -5.72
C GLN A 227 6.06 16.02 -6.31
N LEU A 228 5.04 16.06 -5.46
CA LEU A 228 3.66 16.27 -5.92
C LEU A 228 3.49 17.68 -6.50
N LEU A 229 4.03 18.72 -5.87
CA LEU A 229 3.96 20.09 -6.42
C LEU A 229 4.75 20.20 -7.73
N ASP A 230 5.93 19.59 -7.81
CA ASP A 230 6.77 19.57 -9.01
C ASP A 230 6.10 18.83 -10.17
N LYS A 231 5.45 17.69 -9.91
CA LYS A 231 4.64 16.97 -10.90
C LYS A 231 3.59 17.86 -11.57
N TYR A 232 3.04 18.83 -10.83
CA TYR A 232 2.02 19.77 -11.32
C TYR A 232 2.60 21.14 -11.74
N GLY A 233 3.93 21.27 -11.83
CA GLY A 233 4.60 22.50 -12.27
C GLY A 233 4.47 23.66 -11.28
N MET A 234 4.27 23.38 -10.00
CA MET A 234 4.10 24.37 -8.93
C MET A 234 5.37 24.57 -8.10
N THR A 235 6.53 24.21 -8.64
CA THR A 235 7.80 24.47 -7.98
C THR A 235 7.97 25.96 -7.74
N TYR A 236 8.46 26.30 -6.55
CA TYR A 236 8.97 27.62 -6.27
C TYR A 236 10.13 27.83 -7.23
N SER A 237 9.90 28.56 -8.31
CA SER A 237 11.00 29.14 -9.06
C SER A 237 11.78 29.97 -8.06
N ASP A 238 12.92 29.47 -7.62
CA ASP A 238 14.00 30.28 -7.05
C ASP A 238 14.51 31.19 -8.18
N ASP A 239 13.67 32.11 -8.63
CA ASP A 239 14.03 33.20 -9.53
C ASP A 239 14.73 34.31 -8.71
N ASN A 240 15.50 33.89 -7.71
CA ASN A 240 16.54 34.69 -7.07
C ASN A 240 17.86 34.43 -7.81
N GLY A 241 17.85 34.71 -9.11
CA GLY A 241 19.03 35.15 -9.85
C GLY A 241 19.44 36.57 -9.43
N ALA A 242 19.44 36.85 -8.12
CA ALA A 242 20.01 38.06 -7.57
C ALA A 242 21.48 37.76 -7.26
N GLU A 243 22.33 38.32 -8.10
CA GLU A 243 23.73 38.62 -7.83
C GLU A 243 23.88 39.13 -6.39
N SER A 244 24.24 38.25 -5.46
CA SER A 244 24.61 38.63 -4.09
C SER A 244 25.97 38.03 -3.80
N ALA A 245 26.95 38.66 -4.44
CA ALA A 245 28.33 38.60 -4.00
C ALA A 245 28.43 39.27 -2.62
N MET A 246 29.12 38.59 -1.71
CA MET A 246 29.76 39.12 -0.51
C MET A 246 28.86 39.77 0.54
N SER A 247 28.58 39.03 1.60
CA SER A 247 28.88 39.55 2.94
C SER A 247 29.09 38.39 3.92
N SER A 248 30.35 38.17 4.28
CA SER A 248 30.75 37.35 5.42
C SER A 248 30.46 38.11 6.70
N SER A 249 29.76 37.50 7.64
CA SER A 249 29.90 37.87 9.04
C SER A 249 29.63 36.66 9.94
N ASP A 250 30.69 36.28 10.65
CA ASP A 250 30.69 35.51 11.89
C ASP A 250 29.67 36.10 12.89
N GLU A 251 28.97 35.24 13.64
CA GLU A 251 29.30 34.98 15.06
C GLU A 251 28.36 33.93 15.72
N GLU A 252 29.04 33.00 16.38
CA GLU A 252 28.81 32.25 17.64
C GLU A 252 27.41 31.93 18.24
N ASP A 253 27.32 30.65 18.61
CA ASP A 253 26.75 30.01 19.82
C ASP A 253 25.36 30.36 20.35
N SER A 254 24.52 29.32 20.50
CA SER A 254 23.94 28.94 21.79
C SER A 254 23.20 27.59 21.76
N GLU A 255 23.59 26.71 22.68
CA GLU A 255 22.98 25.42 23.01
C GLU A 255 21.51 25.53 23.47
N ALA A 256 20.70 24.50 23.21
CA ALA A 256 19.79 23.90 24.19
C ALA A 256 19.20 22.58 23.68
N ALA A 257 19.79 21.47 24.11
CA ALA A 257 19.24 20.13 23.95
C ALA A 257 18.00 19.94 24.84
N SER A 258 16.80 20.11 24.28
CA SER A 258 15.56 19.68 24.93
C SER A 258 15.21 18.25 24.54
N GLY A 259 15.66 17.32 25.38
CA GLY A 259 15.34 15.89 25.28
C GLY A 259 14.01 15.57 25.95
N SER A 260 12.93 15.46 25.18
CA SER A 260 11.72 14.72 25.58
C SER A 260 10.77 14.43 24.40
N GLY A 261 11.28 13.77 23.36
CA GLY A 261 10.45 13.34 22.21
C GLY A 261 11.15 12.50 21.14
N ARG A 262 12.47 12.31 21.24
CA ARG A 262 13.31 11.73 20.18
C ARG A 262 13.06 10.27 19.82
N VAL A 263 12.41 9.49 20.67
CA VAL A 263 12.22 8.04 20.41
C VAL A 263 11.20 7.80 19.29
N SER A 264 10.16 8.65 19.19
CA SER A 264 9.14 8.53 18.12
C SER A 264 9.59 9.15 16.80
N ASP A 265 10.47 10.16 16.84
CA ASP A 265 10.93 10.89 15.66
C ASP A 265 12.03 10.13 14.89
N ALA A 266 12.93 9.46 15.61
CA ALA A 266 13.92 8.59 14.99
C ALA A 266 13.24 7.42 14.26
N LEU A 267 12.24 6.79 14.88
CA LEU A 267 11.48 5.67 14.29
C LEU A 267 10.73 6.06 13.00
N ILE A 268 10.19 7.29 12.91
CA ILE A 268 9.47 7.75 11.70
C ILE A 268 10.45 8.17 10.60
N ARG A 269 11.56 8.84 10.94
CA ARG A 269 12.58 9.21 9.96
C ARG A 269 13.27 7.98 9.37
N ASP A 270 13.52 6.97 10.20
CA ASP A 270 14.03 5.65 9.79
C ASP A 270 12.99 4.86 8.98
N LEU A 271 11.69 5.07 9.24
CA LEU A 271 10.61 4.47 8.45
C LEU A 271 10.59 4.94 7.00
N PHE A 272 10.94 6.20 6.76
CA PHE A 272 11.01 6.80 5.42
C PHE A 272 12.39 6.69 4.78
N ALA A 273 13.45 6.46 5.56
CA ALA A 273 14.83 6.33 5.07
C ALA A 273 15.26 4.86 4.78
N SER A 274 14.58 3.86 5.36
CA SER A 274 15.01 2.45 5.30
C SER A 274 14.63 1.66 4.03
N ASP A 275 14.15 2.30 2.95
CA ASP A 275 13.84 1.60 1.68
C ASP A 275 15.03 1.58 0.70
N VAL A 276 16.26 1.84 1.18
CA VAL A 276 17.48 1.93 0.35
C VAL A 276 18.21 0.59 0.19
N GLU A 277 17.96 -0.44 1.00
CA GLU A 277 18.77 -1.68 0.95
C GLU A 277 17.93 -2.95 1.09
N ASP A 278 17.34 -3.46 -0.01
CA ASP A 278 16.92 -4.87 -0.08
C ASP A 278 16.76 -5.39 -1.53
N ASP A 279 17.64 -4.94 -2.45
CA ASP A 279 17.65 -5.33 -3.87
C ASP A 279 19.03 -5.91 -4.28
N SER A 280 19.72 -6.60 -3.36
CA SER A 280 20.86 -7.44 -3.71
C SER A 280 20.43 -8.90 -3.75
N ASP A 281 20.64 -9.52 -4.92
CA ASP A 281 20.68 -10.96 -5.19
C ASP A 281 19.43 -11.57 -5.84
N MET A 282 19.29 -11.38 -7.16
CA MET A 282 18.82 -12.43 -8.06
C MET A 282 19.53 -12.35 -9.42
N ASP A 283 20.84 -12.62 -9.42
CA ASP A 283 21.53 -13.20 -10.58
C ASP A 283 22.19 -14.51 -10.12
N ASN A 284 21.52 -15.65 -10.38
CA ASN A 284 22.16 -16.96 -10.49
C ASN A 284 21.27 -17.95 -11.25
#